data_AF-A0A3M1MJR6-F1
#
_entry.id   AF-A0A3M1MJR6-F1
#
_cell.length_a   1.000
_cell.length_b   1.000
_cell.length_c   1.000
_cell.angle_alpha   90.00
_cell.angle_beta   90.00
_cell.angle_gamma   90.00
#
_symmetry.space_group_name_H-M   'P 1'
#
loop_
_entity.id
_entity.type
_entity.pdbx_description
1 polymer ?
#
loop_
_entity_poly.entity_id
_entity_poly.type
_entity_poly.pdbx_seq_one_letter_code
_entity_poly.pdbx_strand_id
1 'polypeptide(L)'
;MWRILFLVVLLIWPTSAEAEPVDPFLLRSFAGQALDQAAVGQAARLSWLFHLPDDLAPERRGGEREELTRSLARLFQVFGRPRILGWTEGHIEADIIWVEGMDADYWRDRSRYSQLAARVDYARVGQGWLVLRVIRYDRRLQLRAVGFALPAGRLNEKLRRSLNSAARTAR
;
A
#
# COMPACT_ATOMS: atom_id res chain seq x y z
N MET A 1 17.15 -52.93 38.03
CA MET A 1 16.53 -52.99 36.70
C MET A 1 16.03 -51.60 36.32
N TRP A 2 16.58 -51.07 35.24
CA TRP A 2 16.26 -49.79 34.63
C TRP A 2 14.83 -49.72 34.10
N ARG A 3 14.18 -48.55 34.25
CA ARG A 3 13.59 -47.73 33.17
C ARG A 3 12.71 -46.62 33.77
N ILE A 4 13.34 -45.50 34.09
CA ILE A 4 12.64 -44.21 34.20
C ILE A 4 12.30 -43.84 32.76
N LEU A 5 11.02 -44.02 32.39
CA LEU A 5 10.49 -43.58 31.11
C LEU A 5 10.38 -42.06 31.18
N PHE A 6 11.41 -41.35 30.73
CA PHE A 6 11.38 -39.91 30.53
C PHE A 6 10.42 -39.64 29.36
N LEU A 7 9.16 -39.37 29.69
CA LEU A 7 8.18 -38.88 28.73
C LEU A 7 8.53 -37.42 28.43
N VAL A 8 9.44 -37.21 27.49
CA VAL A 8 9.67 -35.89 26.88
C VAL A 8 8.43 -35.59 26.05
N VAL A 9 7.40 -35.02 26.68
CA VAL A 9 6.38 -34.27 25.98
C VAL A 9 7.08 -33.01 25.47
N LEU A 10 7.70 -33.14 24.30
CA LEU A 10 8.02 -32.02 23.43
C LEU A 10 6.68 -31.34 23.14
N LEU A 11 6.32 -30.39 23.99
CA LEU A 11 5.40 -29.31 23.66
C LEU A 11 6.06 -28.56 22.50
N ILE A 12 5.85 -29.08 21.29
CA ILE A 12 6.06 -28.35 20.06
C ILE A 12 5.03 -27.24 20.12
N TRP A 13 5.41 -26.14 20.77
CA TRP A 13 4.73 -24.87 20.63
C TRP A 13 4.56 -24.66 19.13
N PRO A 14 3.34 -24.38 18.63
CA PRO A 14 3.20 -23.97 17.25
C PRO A 14 4.05 -22.71 17.10
N THR A 15 5.21 -22.86 16.47
CA THR A 15 5.99 -21.76 15.93
C THR A 15 4.99 -20.93 15.18
N SER A 16 4.76 -19.71 15.69
CA SER A 16 3.82 -18.75 15.15
C SER A 16 3.85 -18.86 13.64
N ALA A 17 2.72 -19.21 13.02
CA ALA A 17 2.62 -19.42 11.58
C ALA A 17 3.35 -18.29 10.88
N GLU A 18 4.58 -18.58 10.43
CA GLU A 18 5.37 -17.61 9.69
C GLU A 18 4.55 -17.35 8.43
N ALA A 19 4.09 -16.10 8.31
CA ALA A 19 3.34 -15.68 7.14
C ALA A 19 4.12 -16.14 5.90
N GLU A 20 3.54 -17.07 5.15
CA GLU A 20 4.20 -17.68 3.99
C GLU A 20 4.79 -16.57 3.13
N PRO A 21 6.10 -16.62 2.82
CA PRO A 21 6.73 -15.62 1.99
C PRO A 21 5.97 -15.53 0.66
N VAL A 22 5.57 -14.31 0.28
CA VAL A 22 4.92 -14.07 -1.00
C VAL A 22 5.95 -14.31 -2.09
N ASP A 23 5.61 -15.15 -3.07
CA ASP A 23 6.42 -15.36 -4.26
C ASP A 23 6.77 -14.00 -4.93
N PRO A 24 8.07 -13.71 -5.15
CA PRO A 24 8.50 -12.43 -5.71
C PRO A 24 7.91 -12.09 -7.09
N PHE A 25 7.66 -13.11 -7.92
CA PHE A 25 7.01 -12.94 -9.22
C PHE A 25 5.55 -12.52 -9.04
N LEU A 26 4.78 -13.23 -8.19
CA LEU A 26 3.39 -12.85 -7.89
C LEU A 26 3.30 -11.41 -7.35
N LEU A 27 4.22 -11.04 -6.47
CA LEU A 27 4.31 -9.71 -5.90
C LEU A 27 4.57 -8.64 -6.98
N ARG A 28 5.55 -8.86 -7.87
CA ARG A 28 5.86 -7.92 -8.96
C ARG A 28 4.74 -7.85 -9.99
N SER A 29 4.08 -8.96 -10.31
CA SER A 29 2.94 -8.99 -11.21
C SER A 29 1.75 -8.19 -10.66
N PHE A 30 1.41 -8.38 -9.39
CA PHE A 30 0.36 -7.59 -8.72
C PHE A 30 0.72 -6.11 -8.68
N ALA A 31 1.96 -5.79 -8.32
CA ALA A 31 2.44 -4.42 -8.26
C ALA A 31 2.41 -3.75 -9.64
N GLY A 32 2.76 -4.49 -10.71
CA GLY A 32 2.62 -4.04 -12.10
C GLY A 32 1.17 -3.66 -12.45
N GLN A 33 0.20 -4.52 -12.12
CA GLN A 33 -1.21 -4.23 -12.36
C GLN A 33 -1.68 -2.96 -11.63
N ALA A 34 -1.26 -2.78 -10.37
CA ALA A 34 -1.58 -1.57 -9.60
C ALA A 34 -0.95 -0.31 -10.22
N LEU A 35 0.30 -0.39 -10.68
CA LEU A 35 0.97 0.72 -11.38
C LEU A 35 0.31 1.05 -12.71
N ASP A 36 -0.16 0.05 -13.47
CA ASP A 36 -0.87 0.27 -14.72
C ASP A 36 -2.16 1.08 -14.48
N GLN A 37 -2.94 0.73 -13.44
CA GLN A 37 -4.12 1.52 -13.07
C GLN A 37 -3.76 2.95 -12.65
N ALA A 38 -2.64 3.12 -11.95
CA ALA A 38 -2.15 4.45 -11.56
C ALA A 38 -1.70 5.28 -12.77
N ALA A 39 -0.99 4.69 -13.73
CA ALA A 39 -0.46 5.37 -14.92
C ALA A 39 -1.58 5.94 -15.81
N VAL A 40 -2.70 5.23 -15.91
CA VAL A 40 -3.90 5.72 -16.64
C VAL A 40 -4.79 6.62 -15.79
N GLY A 41 -4.46 6.85 -14.52
CA GLY A 41 -5.22 7.69 -13.59
C GLY A 41 -6.58 7.11 -13.20
N GLN A 42 -6.75 5.79 -13.24
CA GLN A 42 -8.01 5.11 -12.91
C GLN A 42 -8.14 4.89 -11.40
N ALA A 43 -8.38 5.98 -10.66
CA ALA A 43 -8.49 5.98 -9.21
C ALA A 43 -9.51 4.96 -8.67
N ALA A 44 -10.67 4.82 -9.31
CA ALA A 44 -11.70 3.87 -8.90
C ALA A 44 -11.22 2.41 -9.06
N ARG A 45 -10.55 2.05 -10.16
CA ARG A 45 -10.03 0.68 -10.32
C ARG A 45 -8.89 0.38 -9.37
N LEU A 46 -8.01 1.35 -9.15
CA LEU A 46 -6.92 1.21 -8.18
C LEU A 46 -7.46 1.06 -6.75
N SER A 47 -8.51 1.80 -6.38
CA SER A 47 -9.10 1.70 -5.04
C SER A 47 -9.63 0.30 -4.76
N TRP A 48 -10.16 -0.43 -5.75
CA TRP A 48 -10.61 -1.82 -5.60
C TRP A 48 -9.52 -2.82 -5.23
N LEU A 49 -8.25 -2.50 -5.50
CA LEU A 49 -7.12 -3.35 -5.11
C LEU A 49 -6.78 -3.22 -3.62
N PHE A 50 -7.31 -2.22 -2.92
CA PHE A 50 -7.07 -2.04 -1.49
C PHE A 50 -7.78 -3.09 -0.63
N HIS A 51 -7.08 -3.50 0.41
CA HIS A 51 -7.64 -4.33 1.46
C HIS A 51 -8.66 -3.55 2.27
N LEU A 52 -9.89 -4.08 2.29
CA LEU A 52 -10.95 -3.75 3.22
C LEU A 52 -11.44 -5.08 3.79
N PRO A 53 -11.45 -5.29 5.10
CA PRO A 53 -11.79 -6.58 5.69
C PRO A 53 -13.27 -6.95 5.43
N ASP A 54 -13.53 -8.25 5.34
CA ASP A 54 -14.83 -8.78 4.94
C ASP A 54 -15.90 -8.70 6.04
N ASP A 55 -15.50 -8.42 7.28
CA ASP A 55 -16.38 -8.19 8.43
C ASP A 55 -16.89 -6.75 8.50
N LEU A 56 -16.36 -5.82 7.70
CA LEU A 56 -16.92 -4.48 7.55
C LEU A 56 -18.33 -4.57 6.95
N ALA A 57 -19.27 -3.87 7.60
CA ALA A 57 -20.61 -3.64 7.07
C ALA A 57 -20.54 -3.14 5.61
N PRO A 58 -21.38 -3.67 4.69
CA PRO A 58 -21.33 -3.32 3.27
C PRO A 58 -21.35 -1.82 2.99
N GLU A 59 -22.16 -1.07 3.73
CA GLU A 59 -22.30 0.39 3.59
C GLU A 59 -21.00 1.09 3.97
N ARG A 60 -20.37 0.66 5.07
CA ARG A 60 -19.08 1.20 5.50
C ARG A 60 -17.99 0.87 4.50
N ARG A 61 -17.94 -0.37 4.00
CA ARG A 61 -16.98 -0.79 2.96
C ARG A 61 -17.13 0.03 1.69
N GLY A 62 -18.37 0.34 1.28
CA GLY A 62 -18.67 1.24 0.18
C GLY A 62 -18.09 2.64 0.43
N GLY A 63 -18.37 3.23 1.60
CA GLY A 63 -17.85 4.53 2.00
C GLY A 63 -16.32 4.61 2.02
N GLU A 64 -15.64 3.60 2.57
CA GLU A 64 -14.17 3.53 2.56
C GLU A 64 -13.62 3.46 1.12
N ARG A 65 -14.27 2.67 0.25
CA ARG A 65 -13.87 2.58 -1.17
C ARG A 65 -14.03 3.90 -1.90
N GLU A 66 -15.11 4.64 -1.64
CA GLU A 66 -15.34 5.97 -2.19
C GLU A 66 -14.30 6.97 -1.69
N GLU A 67 -13.95 6.95 -0.40
CA GLU A 67 -12.91 7.81 0.16
C GLU A 67 -11.53 7.52 -0.44
N LEU A 68 -11.17 6.24 -0.57
CA LEU A 68 -9.94 5.82 -1.28
C LEU A 68 -9.92 6.34 -2.72
N THR A 69 -11.05 6.20 -3.43
CA THR A 69 -11.18 6.68 -4.81
C THR A 69 -10.99 8.19 -4.90
N ARG A 70 -11.62 8.97 -4.01
CA ARG A 70 -11.48 10.43 -3.96
C ARG A 70 -10.05 10.85 -3.61
N SER A 71 -9.44 10.19 -2.63
CA SER A 71 -8.05 10.47 -2.21
C SER A 71 -7.04 10.22 -3.32
N LEU A 72 -7.15 9.08 -4.02
CA LEU A 72 -6.31 8.76 -5.17
C LEU A 72 -6.52 9.76 -6.32
N ALA A 73 -7.78 10.07 -6.65
CA ALA A 73 -8.10 11.04 -7.70
C ALA A 73 -7.51 12.42 -7.40
N ARG A 74 -7.57 12.86 -6.14
CA ARG A 74 -6.96 14.11 -5.68
C ARG A 74 -5.44 14.10 -5.89
N LEU A 75 -4.76 13.03 -5.50
CA LEU A 75 -3.32 12.94 -5.68
C LEU A 75 -2.95 12.92 -7.17
N PHE A 76 -3.70 12.24 -8.03
CA PHE A 76 -3.50 12.32 -9.48
C PHE A 76 -3.75 13.72 -10.06
N GLN A 77 -4.65 14.53 -9.48
CA GLN A 77 -4.81 15.93 -9.88
C GLN A 77 -3.63 16.81 -9.45
N VAL A 78 -3.07 16.58 -8.27
CA VAL A 78 -1.94 17.36 -7.74
C VAL A 78 -0.62 16.97 -8.42
N PHE A 79 -0.31 15.67 -8.45
CA PHE A 79 0.94 15.15 -9.00
C PHE A 79 0.88 15.03 -10.53
N GLY A 80 -0.30 14.83 -11.10
CA GLY A 80 -0.46 14.41 -12.49
C GLY A 80 -0.37 12.90 -12.63
N ARG A 81 -0.67 12.41 -13.84
CA ARG A 81 -0.52 10.98 -14.15
C ARG A 81 0.96 10.59 -14.10
N PRO A 82 1.32 9.49 -13.43
CA PRO A 82 2.69 9.01 -13.37
C PRO A 82 3.04 8.25 -14.66
N ARG A 83 4.20 8.54 -15.24
CA ARG A 83 4.84 7.69 -16.24
C ARG A 83 5.86 6.80 -15.55
N ILE A 84 5.69 5.48 -15.65
CA ILE A 84 6.59 4.52 -15.02
C ILE A 84 7.93 4.48 -15.76
N LEU A 85 9.04 4.62 -15.03
CA LEU A 85 10.40 4.61 -15.57
C LEU A 85 11.15 3.30 -15.27
N GLY A 86 10.72 2.57 -14.24
CA GLY A 86 11.31 1.29 -13.84
C GLY A 86 11.18 1.04 -12.34
N TRP A 87 11.60 -0.14 -11.90
CA TRP A 87 11.63 -0.49 -10.48
C TRP A 87 12.85 0.10 -9.77
N THR A 88 12.69 0.40 -8.48
CA THR A 88 13.80 0.74 -7.58
C THR A 88 14.06 -0.44 -6.67
N GLU A 89 15.34 -0.76 -6.51
CA GLU A 89 15.80 -1.73 -5.53
C GLU A 89 16.37 -0.98 -4.32
N GLY A 90 16.08 -1.47 -3.12
CA GLY A 90 16.59 -0.89 -1.87
C GLY A 90 15.73 0.23 -1.27
N HIS A 91 16.34 0.97 -0.34
CA HIS A 91 15.69 2.04 0.40
C HIS A 91 15.60 3.32 -0.45
N ILE A 92 14.53 4.10 -0.25
CA ILE A 92 14.37 5.42 -0.87
C ILE A 92 14.31 6.49 0.23
N GLU A 93 15.10 7.55 0.08
CA GLU A 93 14.96 8.76 0.89
C GLU A 93 13.98 9.72 0.21
N ALA A 94 12.76 9.74 0.72
CA ALA A 94 11.68 10.49 0.10
C ALA A 94 10.66 11.02 1.11
N ASP A 95 10.07 12.16 0.78
CA ASP A 95 8.84 12.63 1.41
C ASP A 95 7.67 11.89 0.76
N ILE A 96 6.90 11.14 1.54
CA ILE A 96 5.83 10.26 1.02
C ILE A 96 4.47 10.68 1.57
N ILE A 97 3.50 10.84 0.67
CA ILE A 97 2.09 10.98 1.03
C ILE A 97 1.41 9.64 0.77
N TRP A 98 0.83 9.07 1.83
CA TRP A 98 0.17 7.77 1.79
C TRP A 98 -1.35 7.91 1.63
N VAL A 99 -1.91 7.03 0.80
CA VAL A 99 -3.32 6.64 0.84
C VAL A 99 -3.35 5.21 1.37
N GLU A 100 -4.04 4.98 2.47
CA GLU A 100 -4.09 3.68 3.16
C GLU A 100 -5.52 3.12 3.17
N GLY A 101 -5.65 1.79 3.04
CA GLY A 101 -6.96 1.12 2.94
C GLY A 101 -7.80 1.16 4.21
N MET A 102 -7.15 1.19 5.36
CA MET A 102 -7.75 1.17 6.70
C MET A 102 -6.99 2.10 7.62
N ASP A 103 -7.57 2.41 8.78
CA ASP A 103 -6.97 3.30 9.77
C ASP A 103 -5.73 2.71 10.48
N ALA A 104 -5.05 3.58 11.22
CA ALA A 104 -3.83 3.23 11.94
C ALA A 104 -4.08 2.17 13.03
N ASP A 105 -5.26 2.14 13.65
CA ASP A 105 -5.59 1.18 14.69
C ASP A 105 -5.74 -0.22 14.10
N TYR A 106 -6.40 -0.35 12.95
CA TYR A 106 -6.51 -1.61 12.21
C TYR A 106 -5.14 -2.18 11.82
N TRP A 107 -4.23 -1.32 11.36
CA TRP A 107 -2.90 -1.73 10.91
C TRP A 107 -1.89 -1.96 12.04
N ARG A 108 -2.15 -1.44 13.25
CA ARG A 108 -1.23 -1.58 14.40
C ARG A 108 -0.86 -3.04 14.64
N ASP A 109 -1.86 -3.92 14.62
CA ASP A 109 -1.67 -5.35 14.86
C ASP A 109 -1.44 -6.15 13.56
N ARG A 110 -1.43 -5.47 12.41
CA ARG A 110 -1.28 -6.05 11.05
C ARG A 110 -0.14 -5.37 10.30
N SER A 111 1.01 -5.27 10.95
CA SER A 111 2.13 -4.44 10.52
C SER A 111 2.93 -5.02 9.33
N ARG A 112 2.78 -6.31 9.03
CA ARG A 112 3.54 -6.99 7.96
C ARG A 112 3.05 -6.59 6.57
N TYR A 113 3.96 -6.16 5.71
CA TYR A 113 3.73 -5.90 4.29
C TYR A 113 5.01 -6.07 3.49
N SER A 114 4.86 -6.33 2.18
CA SER A 114 5.93 -6.19 1.20
C SER A 114 5.87 -4.80 0.59
N GLN A 115 7.00 -4.13 0.44
CA GLN A 115 7.08 -2.79 -0.15
C GLN A 115 7.82 -2.83 -1.48
N LEU A 116 7.26 -2.19 -2.50
CA LEU A 116 7.91 -1.97 -3.78
C LEU A 116 7.85 -0.50 -4.13
N ALA A 117 8.93 0.01 -4.74
CA ALA A 117 8.97 1.37 -5.25
C ALA A 117 9.26 1.35 -6.76
N ALA A 118 8.45 2.06 -7.53
CA ALA A 118 8.72 2.32 -8.94
C ALA A 118 9.12 3.78 -9.12
N ARG A 119 10.20 4.01 -9.87
CA ARG A 119 10.57 5.35 -10.34
C ARG A 119 9.51 5.82 -11.31
N VAL A 120 9.05 7.03 -11.12
CA VAL A 120 8.04 7.65 -11.98
C VAL A 120 8.40 9.07 -12.33
N ASP A 121 7.83 9.54 -13.43
CA ASP A 121 7.80 10.94 -13.81
C ASP A 121 6.35 11.43 -13.71
N TYR A 122 6.06 12.24 -12.69
CA TYR A 122 4.74 12.79 -12.45
C TYR A 122 4.52 14.02 -13.34
N ALA A 123 3.46 14.02 -14.15
CA ALA A 123 3.24 15.04 -15.17
C ALA A 123 3.22 16.50 -14.67
N ARG A 124 2.99 16.76 -13.37
CA ARG A 124 2.92 18.13 -12.81
C ARG A 124 4.03 18.47 -11.82
N VAL A 125 4.72 17.46 -11.26
CA VAL A 125 5.70 17.67 -10.18
C VAL A 125 7.08 17.08 -10.48
N GLY A 126 7.21 16.37 -11.61
CA GLY A 126 8.46 15.79 -12.10
C GLY A 126 8.78 14.44 -11.46
N GLN A 127 10.07 14.13 -11.38
CA GLN A 127 10.54 12.81 -10.96
C GLN A 127 10.27 12.52 -9.48
N GLY A 128 9.90 11.27 -9.20
CA GLY A 128 9.68 10.74 -7.86
C GLY A 128 9.48 9.23 -7.89
N TRP A 129 8.72 8.71 -6.92
CA TRP A 129 8.38 7.30 -6.84
C TRP A 129 6.90 7.09 -6.55
N LEU A 130 6.33 6.04 -7.12
CA LEU A 130 5.13 5.40 -6.60
C LEU A 130 5.55 4.23 -5.72
N VAL A 131 5.09 4.23 -4.48
CA VAL A 131 5.43 3.22 -3.48
C VAL A 131 4.19 2.39 -3.17
N LEU A 132 4.28 1.08 -3.30
CA LEU A 132 3.18 0.17 -3.03
C LEU A 132 3.50 -0.66 -1.79
N ARG A 133 2.59 -0.65 -0.81
CA ARG A 133 2.61 -1.60 0.30
C ARG A 133 1.57 -2.67 0.01
N VAL A 134 2.03 -3.90 -0.12
CA VAL A 134 1.21 -5.06 -0.50
C VAL A 134 1.16 -6.02 0.67
N ILE A 135 -0.02 -6.56 0.95
CA ILE A 135 -0.24 -7.62 1.93
C ILE A 135 -0.81 -8.85 1.25
N ARG A 136 -0.64 -10.00 1.89
CA ARG A 136 -1.34 -11.24 1.55
C ARG A 136 -2.42 -11.47 2.59
N TYR A 137 -3.68 -11.46 2.16
CA TYR A 137 -4.85 -11.74 3.00
C TYR A 137 -5.70 -12.80 2.33
N ASP A 138 -6.04 -13.86 3.07
CA ASP A 138 -6.77 -15.02 2.55
C ASP A 138 -6.26 -15.51 1.17
N ARG A 139 -4.95 -15.76 1.09
CA ARG A 139 -4.21 -16.18 -0.11
C ARG A 139 -4.22 -15.19 -1.29
N ARG A 140 -4.84 -14.01 -1.18
CA ARG A 140 -4.89 -12.98 -2.22
C ARG A 140 -3.94 -11.83 -1.90
N LEU A 141 -3.32 -11.27 -2.93
CA LEU A 141 -2.56 -10.02 -2.80
C LEU A 141 -3.50 -8.83 -2.85
N GLN A 142 -3.28 -7.88 -1.94
CA GLN A 142 -4.09 -6.67 -1.81
C GLN A 142 -3.19 -5.49 -1.45
N LEU A 143 -3.57 -4.27 -1.83
CA LEU A 143 -2.89 -3.05 -1.43
C LEU A 143 -3.26 -2.72 0.02
N ARG A 144 -2.25 -2.55 0.86
CA ARG A 144 -2.40 -1.84 2.12
C ARG A 144 -2.38 -0.33 1.89
N ALA A 145 -1.41 0.13 1.09
CA ALA A 145 -1.21 1.55 0.84
C ALA A 145 -0.56 1.83 -0.51
N VAL A 146 -0.82 3.04 -1.03
CA VAL A 146 -0.13 3.64 -2.17
C VAL A 146 0.49 4.96 -1.71
N GLY A 147 1.78 5.11 -1.92
CA GLY A 147 2.58 6.27 -1.55
C GLY A 147 2.98 7.08 -2.78
N PHE A 148 2.71 8.38 -2.76
CA PHE A 148 3.20 9.34 -3.74
C PHE A 148 4.42 10.03 -3.15
N ALA A 149 5.59 9.68 -3.66
CA ALA A 149 6.86 10.05 -3.07
C ALA A 149 7.65 11.02 -3.96
N LEU A 150 8.25 12.03 -3.35
CA LEU A 150 9.19 12.96 -3.98
C LEU A 150 10.55 12.89 -3.27
N PRO A 151 11.65 13.25 -3.95
CA PRO A 151 12.94 13.37 -3.29
C PRO A 151 12.83 14.27 -2.04
N ALA A 152 13.51 13.87 -0.96
CA ALA A 152 13.44 14.59 0.32
C ALA A 152 13.66 16.11 0.14
N GLY A 153 12.81 16.92 0.78
CA GLY A 153 12.85 18.38 0.70
C GLY A 153 12.12 18.96 -0.51
N ARG A 154 11.60 18.13 -1.45
CA ARG A 154 10.79 18.63 -2.57
C ARG A 154 9.31 18.78 -2.25
N LEU A 155 8.83 18.23 -1.13
CA LEU A 155 7.47 18.47 -0.66
C LEU A 155 7.32 19.87 -0.01
N ASN A 156 7.41 20.89 -0.84
CA ASN A 156 7.41 22.29 -0.42
C ASN A 156 6.01 22.81 -0.04
N GLU A 157 5.97 24.00 0.56
CA GLU A 157 4.76 24.62 1.07
C GLU A 157 3.69 24.89 0.00
N LYS A 158 4.09 25.08 -1.26
CA LYS A 158 3.14 25.22 -2.37
C LYS A 158 2.39 23.91 -2.60
N LEU A 159 3.10 22.78 -2.62
CA LEU A 159 2.47 21.47 -2.78
C LEU A 159 1.56 21.11 -1.61
N ARG A 160 2.03 21.39 -0.38
CA ARG A 160 1.23 21.20 0.85
C ARG A 160 -0.08 22.00 0.81
N ARG A 161 -0.02 23.25 0.36
CA ARG A 161 -1.22 24.08 0.16
C ARG A 161 -2.14 23.51 -0.91
N SER A 162 -1.62 23.03 -2.04
CA SER A 162 -2.43 22.38 -3.08
C SER A 162 -3.15 21.13 -2.58
N LEU A 163 -2.50 20.34 -1.73
CA LEU A 163 -3.10 19.15 -1.10
C LEU A 163 -4.22 19.56 -0.13
N ASN A 164 -3.99 20.59 0.67
CA ASN A 164 -4.98 21.13 1.61
C ASN A 164 -6.15 21.83 0.92
N SER A 165 -5.92 22.53 -0.20
CA SER A 165 -6.99 23.16 -0.97
C SER A 165 -7.87 22.12 -1.63
N ALA A 166 -7.27 21.09 -2.24
CA ALA A 166 -8.01 20.00 -2.84
C ALA A 166 -8.78 19.16 -1.79
N ALA A 167 -8.35 19.18 -0.52
CA ALA A 167 -9.11 18.61 0.60
C ALA A 167 -10.42 19.34 0.90
N ARG A 168 -10.49 20.65 0.65
CA ARG A 168 -11.67 21.48 0.94
C ARG A 168 -12.74 21.41 -0.16
N THR A 169 -12.36 21.23 -1.42
CA THR A 169 -13.30 21.23 -2.56
C THR A 169 -14.10 19.94 -2.73
N ALA A 170 -13.84 18.91 -1.92
CA ALA A 170 -14.48 17.59 -2.03
C ALA A 170 -15.44 17.26 -0.88
N ARG A 171 -15.72 18.24 -0.01
CA ARG A 171 -16.79 18.22 0.99
C ARG A 171 -17.96 19.03 0.46
#